data_AF-A0A7S2FGN1-F1
#
_entry.id   AF-A0A7S2FGN1-F1
#
_cell.length_a   1.000
_cell.length_b   1.000
_cell.length_c   1.000
_cell.angle_alpha   90.00
_cell.angle_beta   90.00
_cell.angle_gamma   90.00
#
_symmetry.space_group_name_H-M   'P 1'
#
loop_
_entity.id
_entity.type
_entity.pdbx_description
1 polymer ?
#
loop_
_entity_poly.entity_id
_entity_poly.type
_entity_poly.pdbx_seq_one_letter_code
_entity_poly.pdbx_strand_id
1 'polypeptide(L)'
;RVDSGGRVHARALLSDKSVTAKGDVTIGGRAVLGHMTVRASDSIEIPTSKSYVHIESDGSSAENLVHISKEGAKVGQMMMVYNSDEEALVMEGSGLKIPRDRSVLFVFSDRKNCWTPLTTLDAR
;
A
#
# COMPACT_ATOMS: atom_id res chain seq x y z
N ARG A 1 23.17 22.20 1.53
CA ARG A 1 24.38 22.58 2.30
C ARG A 1 24.60 21.56 3.41
N VAL A 2 25.83 21.16 3.67
CA VAL A 2 26.19 20.38 4.87
C VAL A 2 26.72 21.38 5.89
N ASP A 3 26.20 21.37 7.11
CA ASP A 3 26.73 22.22 8.18
C ASP A 3 27.92 21.56 8.91
N SER A 4 28.57 22.29 9.81
CA SER A 4 29.71 21.79 10.59
C SER A 4 29.36 20.62 11.51
N GLY A 5 28.07 20.37 11.76
CA GLY A 5 27.57 19.20 12.49
C GLY A 5 27.22 18.02 11.58
N GLY A 6 27.54 18.10 10.28
CA GLY A 6 27.25 17.04 9.31
C GLY A 6 25.79 16.95 8.89
N ARG A 7 24.94 17.93 9.22
CA ARG A 7 23.52 17.91 8.82
C ARG A 7 23.36 18.40 7.39
N VAL A 8 22.60 17.65 6.60
CA VAL A 8 22.22 18.03 5.24
C VAL A 8 20.98 18.91 5.31
N HIS A 9 21.12 20.19 4.96
CA HIS A 9 19.99 21.08 4.70
C HIS A 9 19.76 21.15 3.20
N ALA A 10 18.67 20.57 2.73
CA ALA A 10 18.27 20.56 1.34
C ALA A 10 16.79 20.95 1.20
N ARG A 11 16.46 21.62 0.10
CA ARG A 11 15.05 21.90 -0.26
C ARG A 11 14.34 20.67 -0.82
N ALA A 12 15.10 19.78 -1.45
CA ALA A 12 14.63 18.51 -1.98
C ALA A 12 15.76 17.47 -1.91
N LEU A 13 15.40 16.21 -1.70
CA LEU A 13 16.29 15.05 -1.82
C LEU A 13 15.71 14.15 -2.92
N LEU A 14 16.47 13.94 -3.99
CA LEU A 14 16.13 12.97 -5.04
C LEU A 14 17.13 11.82 -4.96
N SER A 15 16.60 10.59 -4.97
CA SER A 15 17.39 9.36 -5.09
C SER A 15 16.76 8.52 -6.18
N ASP A 16 17.58 7.97 -7.06
CA ASP A 16 17.19 7.02 -8.11
C ASP A 16 17.01 5.59 -7.55
N LYS A 17 17.45 5.36 -6.30
CA LYS A 17 17.41 4.06 -5.62
C LYS A 17 16.82 4.21 -4.21
N SER A 18 17.54 3.79 -3.19
CA SER A 18 17.07 3.77 -1.80
C SER A 18 17.67 4.89 -0.96
N VAL A 19 16.90 5.38 0.01
CA VAL A 19 17.39 6.19 1.13
C VAL A 19 17.20 5.36 2.40
N THR A 20 18.29 5.05 3.10
CA THR A 20 18.28 4.21 4.31
C THR A 20 18.67 5.03 5.52
N ALA A 21 17.83 5.05 6.56
CA ALA A 21 18.13 5.63 7.86
C ALA A 21 18.38 4.50 8.88
N LYS A 22 19.43 4.63 9.72
CA LYS A 22 19.71 3.68 10.81
C LYS A 22 18.91 3.96 12.09
N GLY A 23 18.28 5.13 12.18
CA GLY A 23 17.41 5.54 13.27
C GLY A 23 16.10 6.10 12.71
N ASP A 24 15.32 6.75 13.58
CA ASP A 24 13.99 7.25 13.23
C ASP A 24 14.01 8.27 12.10
N VAL A 25 13.02 8.16 11.21
CA VAL A 25 12.73 9.17 10.19
C VAL A 25 11.54 9.99 10.67
N THR A 26 11.78 11.25 11.06
CA THR A 26 10.71 12.20 11.40
C THR A 26 10.38 13.06 10.18
N ILE A 27 9.14 13.02 9.72
CA ILE A 27 8.63 13.86 8.63
C ILE A 27 7.71 14.92 9.23
N GLY A 28 8.18 16.17 9.29
CA GLY A 28 7.40 17.28 9.86
C GLY A 28 6.26 17.80 8.97
N GLY A 29 6.17 17.30 7.73
CA GLY A 29 5.10 17.61 6.76
C GLY A 29 4.33 16.36 6.35
N ARG A 30 3.92 16.30 5.07
CA ARG A 30 3.21 15.13 4.50
C ARG A 30 4.19 14.17 3.82
N ALA A 31 4.14 12.89 4.18
CA ALA A 31 4.73 11.82 3.38
C ALA A 31 3.74 11.44 2.26
N VAL A 32 4.17 11.54 1.00
CA VAL A 32 3.38 11.03 -0.14
C VAL A 32 3.95 9.69 -0.53
N LEU A 33 3.17 8.64 -0.27
CA LEU A 33 3.52 7.28 -0.63
C LEU A 33 3.16 7.01 -2.10
N GLY A 34 3.76 5.98 -2.70
CA GLY A 34 3.42 5.56 -4.05
C GLY A 34 1.92 5.28 -4.16
N HIS A 35 1.23 6.03 -5.02
CA HIS A 35 -0.21 5.94 -5.22
C HIS A 35 -0.56 5.23 -6.52
N MET A 36 -1.67 4.51 -6.50
CA MET A 36 -2.35 3.94 -7.67
C MET A 36 -3.86 4.13 -7.50
N THR A 37 -4.49 4.70 -8.52
CA THR A 37 -5.94 4.63 -8.71
C THR A 37 -6.20 3.69 -9.87
N VAL A 38 -7.11 2.75 -9.70
CA VAL A 38 -7.51 1.78 -10.73
C VAL A 38 -9.01 1.57 -10.65
N ARG A 39 -9.66 1.32 -11.78
CA ARG A 39 -11.07 0.92 -11.77
C ARG A 39 -11.22 -0.54 -11.37
N ALA A 40 -12.34 -0.87 -10.75
CA ALA A 40 -12.75 -2.23 -10.50
C ALA A 40 -12.80 -3.04 -11.81
N SER A 41 -12.55 -4.34 -11.69
CA SER A 41 -12.50 -5.30 -12.78
C SER A 41 -12.32 -6.72 -12.20
N ASP A 42 -12.60 -7.73 -13.01
CA ASP A 42 -12.46 -9.15 -12.64
C ASP A 42 -11.11 -9.50 -11.99
N SER A 43 -10.01 -8.84 -12.40
CA SER A 43 -8.67 -9.06 -11.83
C SER A 43 -7.85 -7.77 -11.77
N ILE A 44 -7.38 -7.43 -10.57
CA ILE A 44 -6.63 -6.21 -10.27
C ILE A 44 -5.24 -6.58 -9.75
N GLU A 45 -4.20 -6.21 -10.49
CA GLU A 45 -2.81 -6.37 -10.08
C GLU A 45 -2.26 -5.12 -9.40
N ILE A 46 -1.75 -5.27 -8.18
CA ILE A 46 -1.12 -4.21 -7.41
C ILE A 46 0.38 -4.46 -7.29
N PRO A 47 1.24 -3.59 -7.83
CA PRO A 47 2.69 -3.74 -7.70
C PRO A 47 3.21 -3.27 -6.34
N THR A 48 4.31 -3.86 -5.90
CA THR A 48 4.98 -3.55 -4.61
C THR A 48 5.54 -2.13 -4.53
N SER A 49 5.58 -1.38 -5.64
CA SER A 49 5.99 0.03 -5.65
C SER A 49 4.93 0.99 -5.08
N LYS A 50 3.74 0.48 -4.77
CA LYS A 50 2.62 1.27 -4.23
C LYS A 50 2.44 1.01 -2.74
N SER A 51 2.04 2.04 -2.00
CA SER A 51 1.68 1.92 -0.59
C SER A 51 0.28 2.44 -0.29
N TYR A 52 -0.36 3.11 -1.26
CA TYR A 52 -1.78 3.42 -1.23
C TYR A 52 -2.42 3.09 -2.58
N VAL A 53 -3.48 2.29 -2.55
CA VAL A 53 -4.26 1.89 -3.72
C VAL A 53 -5.71 2.24 -3.49
N HIS A 54 -6.29 2.95 -4.43
CA HIS A 54 -7.70 3.27 -4.48
C HIS A 54 -8.33 2.55 -5.67
N ILE A 55 -9.31 1.68 -5.38
CA ILE A 55 -10.11 1.01 -6.39
C ILE A 55 -11.42 1.76 -6.54
N GLU A 56 -11.65 2.30 -7.74
CA GLU A 56 -12.85 3.04 -8.12
C GLU A 56 -13.93 2.11 -8.65
N SER A 57 -15.19 2.53 -8.48
CA SER A 57 -16.34 1.82 -9.04
C SER A 57 -16.26 1.67 -10.55
N ASP A 58 -16.65 0.50 -11.06
CA ASP A 58 -16.91 0.26 -12.48
C ASP A 58 -18.42 0.26 -12.83
N GLY A 59 -19.28 0.29 -11.82
CA GLY A 59 -20.74 0.24 -11.95
C GLY A 59 -21.29 -1.16 -12.29
N SER A 60 -20.46 -2.20 -12.19
CA SER A 60 -20.81 -3.59 -12.44
C SER A 60 -21.05 -4.33 -11.12
N SER A 61 -21.93 -5.34 -11.14
CA SER A 61 -22.08 -6.30 -10.05
C SER A 61 -21.31 -7.57 -10.36
N ALA A 62 -19.98 -7.46 -10.35
CA ALA A 62 -19.05 -8.55 -10.59
C ALA A 62 -18.04 -8.66 -9.44
N GLU A 63 -17.49 -9.86 -9.23
CA GLU A 63 -16.46 -10.07 -8.22
C GLU A 63 -15.13 -9.45 -8.66
N ASN A 64 -14.47 -8.72 -7.77
CA ASN A 64 -13.20 -8.06 -8.03
C ASN A 64 -12.06 -8.81 -7.32
N LEU A 65 -11.34 -9.66 -8.04
CA LEU A 65 -10.18 -10.38 -7.47
C LEU A 65 -8.94 -9.47 -7.46
N VAL A 66 -8.31 -9.33 -6.29
CA VAL A 66 -7.14 -8.46 -6.12
C VAL A 66 -5.89 -9.28 -5.81
N HIS A 67 -4.88 -9.13 -6.66
CA HIS A 67 -3.55 -9.70 -6.47
C HIS A 67 -2.55 -8.61 -6.05
N ILE A 68 -1.95 -8.74 -4.87
CA ILE A 68 -0.81 -7.90 -4.48
C ILE A 68 0.48 -8.67 -4.77
N SER A 69 1.29 -8.14 -5.68
CA SER A 69 2.57 -8.75 -6.04
C SER A 69 3.47 -8.89 -4.81
N LYS A 70 4.26 -9.96 -4.79
CA LYS A 70 5.29 -10.21 -3.77
C LYS A 70 6.69 -9.87 -4.28
N GLU A 71 6.84 -9.62 -5.58
CA GLU A 71 8.14 -9.37 -6.19
C GLU A 71 8.72 -8.05 -5.71
N GLY A 72 9.91 -8.11 -5.11
CA GLY A 72 10.58 -6.93 -4.53
C GLY A 72 9.96 -6.40 -3.23
N ALA A 73 8.96 -7.10 -2.66
CA ALA A 73 8.39 -6.73 -1.36
C ALA A 73 9.44 -6.85 -0.25
N LYS A 74 9.44 -5.87 0.67
CA LYS A 74 10.37 -5.86 1.81
C LYS A 74 9.63 -6.16 3.10
N VAL A 75 10.29 -6.87 4.02
CA VAL A 75 9.73 -7.18 5.34
C VAL A 75 9.36 -5.88 6.05
N GLY A 76 8.14 -5.81 6.59
CA GLY A 76 7.61 -4.62 7.25
C GLY A 76 7.09 -3.54 6.30
N GLN A 77 7.19 -3.75 4.98
CA GLN A 77 6.56 -2.86 4.01
C GLN A 77 5.05 -2.86 4.20
N MET A 78 4.45 -1.67 4.15
CA MET A 78 3.02 -1.47 4.34
C MET A 78 2.32 -1.07 3.05
N MET A 79 1.07 -1.47 2.91
CA MET A 79 0.20 -1.11 1.78
C MET A 79 -1.23 -0.95 2.26
N MET A 80 -1.86 0.18 1.94
CA MET A 80 -3.28 0.41 2.21
C MET A 80 -4.07 0.27 0.91
N VAL A 81 -5.11 -0.56 0.94
CA VAL A 81 -6.05 -0.74 -0.17
C VAL A 81 -7.41 -0.19 0.27
N TYR A 82 -7.99 0.71 -0.51
CA TYR A 82 -9.30 1.32 -0.28
C TYR A 82 -10.24 0.99 -1.43
N ASN A 83 -11.43 0.51 -1.09
CA ASN A 83 -12.47 0.16 -2.05
C ASN A 83 -13.56 1.24 -2.12
N SER A 84 -13.83 1.78 -3.30
CA SER A 84 -15.01 2.62 -3.59
C SER A 84 -16.00 1.96 -4.55
N ASP A 85 -15.71 0.75 -5.01
CA ASP A 85 -16.62 -0.06 -5.81
C ASP A 85 -17.79 -0.56 -4.96
N GLU A 86 -18.95 -0.71 -5.61
CA GLU A 86 -20.15 -1.28 -5.03
C GLU A 86 -19.92 -2.69 -4.47
N GLU A 87 -19.16 -3.51 -5.20
CA GLU A 87 -18.88 -4.89 -4.85
C GLU A 87 -17.64 -5.01 -3.96
N ALA A 88 -17.60 -6.06 -3.14
CA ALA A 88 -16.45 -6.30 -2.27
C ALA A 88 -15.23 -6.76 -3.09
N LEU A 89 -14.06 -6.21 -2.77
CA LEU A 89 -12.80 -6.73 -3.28
C LEU A 89 -12.48 -8.05 -2.59
N VAL A 90 -12.07 -9.06 -3.34
CA VAL A 90 -11.61 -10.35 -2.81
C VAL A 90 -10.10 -10.43 -2.94
N MET A 91 -9.40 -10.43 -1.81
CA MET A 91 -7.94 -10.50 -1.80
C MET A 91 -7.47 -11.94 -2.08
N GLU A 92 -6.75 -12.14 -3.18
CA GLU A 92 -6.25 -13.45 -3.58
C GLU A 92 -5.34 -14.06 -2.49
N GLY A 93 -5.45 -15.37 -2.28
CA GLY A 93 -4.66 -16.13 -1.32
C GLY A 93 -5.12 -16.03 0.14
N SER A 94 -5.84 -14.97 0.52
CA SER A 94 -6.42 -14.84 1.87
C SER A 94 -7.93 -14.99 1.90
N GLY A 95 -8.62 -14.69 0.79
CA GLY A 95 -10.08 -14.63 0.73
C GLY A 95 -10.67 -13.46 1.54
N LEU A 96 -9.83 -12.55 2.05
CA LEU A 96 -10.27 -11.35 2.75
C LEU A 96 -11.13 -10.51 1.81
N LYS A 97 -12.33 -10.13 2.27
CA LYS A 97 -13.23 -9.27 1.52
C LYS A 97 -13.12 -7.84 2.02
N ILE A 98 -12.87 -6.86 1.15
CA ILE A 98 -12.89 -5.43 1.49
C ILE A 98 -14.20 -4.82 0.98
N PRO A 99 -15.18 -4.53 1.85
CA PRO A 99 -16.45 -3.94 1.44
C PRO A 99 -16.27 -2.54 0.85
N ARG A 100 -17.32 -2.04 0.18
CA ARG A 100 -17.42 -0.64 -0.23
C ARG A 100 -17.11 0.31 0.93
N ASP A 101 -16.39 1.38 0.62
CA ASP A 101 -16.02 2.46 1.53
C ASP A 101 -15.26 1.97 2.77
N ARG A 102 -14.47 0.90 2.58
CA ARG A 102 -13.56 0.35 3.57
C ARG A 102 -12.14 0.27 3.04
N SER A 103 -11.19 0.33 3.97
CA SER A 103 -9.78 0.18 3.70
C SER A 103 -9.16 -0.90 4.57
N VAL A 104 -8.18 -1.60 4.04
CA VAL A 104 -7.33 -2.53 4.80
C VAL A 104 -5.87 -2.10 4.69
N LEU A 105 -5.19 -2.08 5.83
CA LEU A 105 -3.73 -1.95 5.86
C LEU A 105 -3.11 -3.35 5.87
N PHE A 106 -2.21 -3.62 4.94
CA PHE A 106 -1.40 -4.83 4.88
C PHE A 106 0.03 -4.53 5.28
N VAL A 107 0.69 -5.53 5.87
CA VAL A 107 2.14 -5.58 6.06
C VAL A 107 2.71 -6.83 5.41
N PHE A 108 3.86 -6.71 4.76
CA PHE A 108 4.57 -7.87 4.23
C PHE A 108 5.36 -8.57 5.35
N SER A 109 5.04 -9.83 5.62
CA SER A 109 5.66 -10.65 6.66
C SER A 109 6.67 -11.64 6.08
N ASP A 110 7.87 -11.69 6.68
CA ASP A 110 8.92 -12.66 6.36
C ASP A 110 8.51 -14.10 6.68
N ARG A 111 7.81 -14.30 7.80
CA ARG A 111 7.48 -15.61 8.37
C ARG A 111 6.58 -16.43 7.45
N LYS A 112 5.74 -15.75 6.67
CA LYS A 112 4.78 -16.35 5.74
C LYS A 112 5.06 -16.02 4.28
N ASN A 113 6.05 -15.16 4.02
CA ASN A 113 6.34 -14.60 2.69
C ASN A 113 5.06 -14.11 1.98
N CYS A 114 4.22 -13.36 2.70
CA CYS A 114 2.93 -12.92 2.22
C CYS A 114 2.50 -11.57 2.82
N TRP A 115 1.58 -10.90 2.11
CA TRP A 115 0.85 -9.74 2.62
C TRP A 115 -0.16 -10.18 3.67
N THR A 116 -0.04 -9.63 4.88
CA THR A 116 -0.90 -9.94 6.02
C THR A 116 -1.69 -8.69 6.40
N PRO A 117 -3.03 -8.76 6.53
CA PRO A 117 -3.81 -7.62 7.00
C PRO A 117 -3.49 -7.30 8.47
N LEU A 118 -3.29 -6.03 8.78
CA LEU A 118 -3.06 -5.50 10.12
C LEU A 118 -4.33 -4.94 10.77
N THR A 119 -5.26 -4.47 9.95
CA THR A 119 -6.57 -3.99 10.41
C THR A 119 -7.59 -5.11 10.24
N THR A 120 -8.30 -5.45 11.31
CA THR A 120 -9.53 -6.24 11.18
C THR A 120 -10.59 -5.37 10.52
N LEU A 121 -11.28 -5.91 9.52
CA LEU A 121 -12.51 -5.31 9.04
C LEU A 121 -13.58 -5.61 10.08
N ASP A 122 -14.11 -4.58 10.74
CA ASP A 122 -15.19 -4.76 11.70
C ASP A 122 -16.39 -5.42 10.99
N ALA A 123 -16.71 -6.65 11.40
CA ALA A 123 -17.98 -7.27 11.06
C ALA A 123 -19.08 -6.52 11.83
N ARG A 124 -19.93 -5.80 11.10
CA ARG A 124 -21.23 -5.38 11.61
C ARG A 124 -22.29 -6.31 11.06
#